data_AF-A0AA97M2R2-F1
#
_entry.id   AF-A0AA97M2R2-F1
#
_cell.length_a   1.000
_cell.length_b   1.000
_cell.length_c   1.000
_cell.angle_alpha   90.00
_cell.angle_beta   90.00
_cell.angle_gamma   90.00
#
_symmetry.space_group_name_H-M   'P 1'
#
loop_
_entity.id
_entity.type
_entity.pdbx_description
1 polymer ?
#
loop_
_entity_poly.entity_id
_entity_poly.type
_entity_poly.pdbx_seq_one_letter_code
_entity_poly.pdbx_strand_id
1 'polypeptide(L)'
;MIRESESRRAETPHGRAAVLRLASWFEQADTATAHRLYTAAFALYPARHLGGSTEDAVAAAASWWDTPAADTSTARPGGHGSLAAVEDHSAQQARLRDTAEAAAHWRRSAAEEVRSLLAAPTPRTGRLAMAEAALGVLMELLTRALGSGDATAGPVSAGDLELDIRLHVRHDPGAVLVIGEDGGDLTLNGLRLRATSYAQVDLDRSETEDRDGAEETEDRDGSEDRDDRDGAEETDTETDGTPDTTAPQA
;
A
#
# COMPACT_ATOMS: atom_id res chain seq x y z
N MET A 1 2.09 59.88 -13.44
CA MET A 1 3.41 59.36 -13.88
C MET A 1 3.53 57.95 -13.31
N ILE A 2 3.11 56.96 -14.11
CA ILE A 2 3.01 55.56 -13.69
C ILE A 2 4.40 54.94 -13.79
N ARG A 3 4.91 54.43 -12.66
CA ARG A 3 6.18 53.72 -12.60
C ARG A 3 5.86 52.24 -12.84
N GLU A 4 5.99 51.81 -14.09
CA GLU A 4 5.90 50.40 -14.44
C GLU A 4 6.94 49.61 -13.65
N SER A 5 6.42 48.67 -12.88
CA SER A 5 7.20 47.70 -12.13
C SER A 5 7.51 46.57 -13.10
N GLU A 6 8.65 46.64 -13.79
CA GLU A 6 9.19 45.49 -14.53
C GLU A 6 9.56 44.41 -13.50
N SER A 7 8.58 43.56 -13.17
CA SER A 7 8.82 42.24 -12.61
C SER A 7 9.66 41.46 -13.61
N ARG A 8 10.99 41.55 -13.50
CA ARG A 8 11.92 40.60 -14.11
C ARG A 8 11.59 39.24 -13.53
N ARG A 9 10.77 38.49 -14.27
CA ARG A 9 10.55 37.07 -14.08
C ARG A 9 11.94 36.44 -14.01
N ALA A 10 12.33 35.94 -12.84
CA ALA A 10 13.57 35.21 -12.68
C ALA A 10 13.49 33.99 -13.60
N GLU A 11 14.22 34.04 -14.71
CA GLU A 11 14.39 32.90 -15.59
C GLU A 11 15.22 31.87 -14.83
N THR A 12 14.62 30.71 -14.55
CA THR A 12 15.34 29.61 -13.91
C THR A 12 16.56 29.25 -14.77
N PRO A 13 17.78 29.25 -14.21
CA PRO A 13 19.01 29.07 -14.99
C PRO A 13 19.15 27.67 -15.60
N HIS A 14 18.35 26.70 -15.14
CA HIS A 14 18.39 25.31 -15.58
C HIS A 14 16.97 24.78 -15.80
N GLY A 15 16.46 24.96 -17.02
CA GLY A 15 15.14 24.48 -17.42
C GLY A 15 15.00 24.42 -18.94
N ARG A 16 13.81 24.04 -19.44
CA ARG A 16 13.53 23.94 -20.89
C ARG A 16 13.94 25.21 -21.65
N ALA A 17 13.72 26.39 -21.08
CA ALA A 17 14.10 27.66 -21.68
C ALA A 17 15.63 27.80 -21.86
N ALA A 18 16.42 27.35 -20.88
CA ALA A 18 17.88 27.35 -20.96
C ALA A 18 18.40 26.39 -22.03
N VAL A 19 17.78 25.20 -22.16
CA VAL A 19 18.13 24.22 -23.20
C VAL A 19 17.79 24.74 -24.59
N LEU A 20 16.64 25.37 -24.77
CA LEU A 20 16.25 25.97 -26.06
C LEU A 20 17.14 27.15 -26.44
N ARG A 21 17.58 27.95 -25.46
CA ARG A 21 18.57 29.02 -25.67
C ARG A 21 19.94 28.47 -26.08
N LEU A 22 20.37 27.35 -25.48
CA LEU A 22 21.60 26.68 -25.89
C LEU A 22 21.46 26.12 -27.31
N ALA A 23 20.32 25.52 -27.66
CA ALA A 23 20.06 24.98 -28.99
C ALA A 23 20.11 26.06 -30.08
N SER A 24 19.57 27.26 -29.82
CA SER A 24 19.64 28.36 -30.78
C SER A 24 21.07 28.89 -30.97
N TRP A 25 21.91 28.84 -29.93
CA TRP A 25 23.35 29.14 -30.08
C TRP A 25 24.09 28.09 -30.90
N PHE A 26 23.73 26.81 -30.78
CA PHE A 26 24.30 25.74 -31.62
C PHE A 26 23.88 25.87 -33.09
N GLU A 27 22.63 26.24 -33.35
CA GLU A 27 22.11 26.43 -34.72
C GLU A 27 22.87 27.53 -35.49
N GLN A 28 23.34 28.56 -34.77
CA GLN A 28 24.05 29.71 -35.35
C GLN A 28 25.58 29.55 -35.37
N ALA A 29 26.11 28.49 -34.75
CA ALA A 29 27.55 28.31 -34.57
C ALA A 29 28.20 27.53 -35.72
N ASP A 30 29.41 27.96 -36.13
CA ASP A 30 30.28 27.13 -36.95
C ASP A 30 30.86 25.95 -36.12
N THR A 31 31.50 24.98 -36.78
CA THR A 31 32.01 23.77 -36.11
C THR A 31 32.98 24.08 -34.96
N ALA A 32 33.85 25.08 -35.11
CA ALA A 32 34.83 25.46 -34.09
C ALA A 32 34.18 26.16 -32.89
N THR A 33 33.10 26.92 -33.12
CA THR A 33 32.33 27.62 -32.08
C THR A 33 31.39 26.65 -31.37
N ALA A 34 30.76 25.74 -32.10
CA ALA A 34 29.95 24.66 -31.53
C ALA A 34 30.78 23.79 -30.57
N HIS A 35 32.02 23.45 -30.94
CA HIS A 35 32.92 22.70 -30.06
C HIS A 35 33.27 23.47 -28.77
N ARG A 36 33.48 24.79 -28.87
CA ARG A 36 33.73 25.64 -27.71
C ARG A 36 32.50 25.79 -26.82
N LEU A 37 31.32 25.98 -27.42
CA LEU A 37 30.03 26.02 -26.72
C LEU A 37 29.74 24.72 -25.98
N TYR A 38 29.94 23.57 -26.64
CA TYR A 38 29.81 22.24 -26.05
C TYR A 38 30.76 22.07 -24.86
N THR A 39 32.02 22.43 -25.03
CA THR A 39 33.03 22.32 -23.97
C THR A 39 32.70 23.20 -22.75
N ALA A 40 32.19 24.42 -22.99
CA ALA A 40 31.82 25.37 -21.94
C ALA A 40 30.52 24.97 -21.22
N ALA A 41 29.48 24.57 -21.96
CA ALA A 41 28.16 24.25 -21.40
C ALA A 41 28.18 22.96 -20.56
N PHE A 42 28.99 21.98 -20.95
CA PHE A 42 29.08 20.68 -20.28
C PHE A 42 30.34 20.52 -19.43
N ALA A 43 31.12 21.59 -19.25
CA ALA A 43 32.36 21.57 -18.47
C ALA A 43 33.29 20.39 -18.85
N LEU A 44 33.49 20.13 -20.14
CA LEU A 44 34.38 19.03 -20.59
C LEU A 44 35.88 19.35 -20.43
N TYR A 45 36.26 20.60 -20.16
CA TYR A 45 37.66 20.97 -19.96
C TYR A 45 38.26 20.53 -18.61
N PRO A 46 37.57 20.59 -17.44
CA PRO A 46 38.13 20.09 -16.18
C PRO A 46 38.43 18.58 -16.18
N ALA A 47 37.80 17.79 -17.04
CA ALA A 47 38.14 16.36 -17.19
C ALA A 47 39.55 16.13 -17.79
N ARG A 48 40.18 17.15 -18.39
CA ARG A 48 41.58 17.07 -18.90
C ARG A 48 42.62 17.31 -17.82
N HIS A 49 42.21 17.80 -16.65
CA HIS A 49 43.09 18.08 -15.52
C HIS A 49 42.52 17.44 -14.25
N LEU A 50 42.33 16.12 -14.27
CA LEU A 50 42.36 15.33 -13.05
C LEU A 50 43.80 15.33 -12.53
N GLY A 51 44.24 16.47 -12.02
CA GLY A 51 45.51 16.62 -11.34
C GLY A 51 45.31 16.36 -9.86
N GLY A 52 45.86 15.27 -9.36
CA GLY A 52 46.13 15.06 -7.94
C GLY A 52 47.64 14.98 -7.73
N SER A 53 48.13 15.45 -6.59
CA SER A 53 49.50 15.15 -6.17
C SER A 53 49.53 13.79 -5.51
N THR A 54 50.30 12.85 -6.05
CA THR A 54 50.63 11.62 -5.32
C THR A 54 51.90 11.88 -4.53
N GLU A 55 51.89 11.66 -3.22
CA GLU A 55 53.13 11.74 -2.42
C GLU A 55 54.09 10.58 -2.79
N ASP A 56 53.53 9.45 -3.23
CA ASP A 56 54.28 8.27 -3.65
C ASP A 56 54.33 8.11 -5.18
N ALA A 57 55.51 7.78 -5.69
CA ALA A 57 55.71 7.43 -7.09
C ALA A 57 55.22 5.99 -7.34
N VAL A 58 53.97 5.84 -7.74
CA VAL A 58 53.40 4.54 -8.13
C VAL A 58 54.00 4.09 -9.47
N ALA A 59 54.56 2.87 -9.51
CA ALA A 59 55.11 2.31 -10.73
C ALA A 59 54.02 2.10 -11.79
N ALA A 60 54.31 2.43 -13.06
CA ALA A 60 53.33 2.38 -14.14
C ALA A 60 52.72 0.99 -14.42
N ALA A 61 53.37 -0.08 -13.94
CA ALA A 61 52.88 -1.46 -14.05
C ALA A 61 52.05 -1.93 -12.84
N ALA A 62 51.84 -1.07 -11.84
CA ALA A 62 51.10 -1.44 -10.64
C ALA A 62 49.61 -1.60 -10.94
N SER A 63 49.01 -2.65 -10.36
CA SER A 63 47.58 -2.92 -10.42
C SER A 63 46.81 -1.84 -9.67
N TRP A 64 45.80 -1.25 -10.30
CA TRP A 64 44.94 -0.22 -9.70
C TRP A 64 44.15 -0.70 -8.47
N TRP A 65 44.04 -2.02 -8.27
CA TRP A 65 43.39 -2.63 -7.11
C TRP A 65 44.27 -2.61 -5.86
N ASP A 66 45.59 -2.66 -6.05
CA ASP A 66 46.58 -2.81 -4.99
C ASP A 66 47.37 -1.51 -4.72
N THR A 67 47.10 -0.46 -5.51
CA THR A 67 47.72 0.86 -5.35
C THR A 67 46.95 1.74 -4.39
N PRO A 68 47.63 2.59 -3.60
CA PRO A 68 46.97 3.60 -2.76
C PRO A 68 46.00 4.46 -3.58
N ALA A 69 44.84 4.77 -3.00
CA ALA A 69 43.89 5.69 -3.62
C ALA A 69 44.55 7.07 -3.81
N ALA A 70 44.40 7.66 -5.00
CA ALA A 70 44.94 8.98 -5.29
C ALA A 70 44.30 10.03 -4.36
N ASP A 71 45.12 10.84 -3.70
CA ASP A 71 44.62 11.94 -2.88
C ASP A 71 44.05 13.04 -3.78
N THR A 72 42.74 13.18 -3.78
CA THR A 72 42.01 14.21 -4.52
C THR A 72 41.77 15.47 -3.70
N SER A 73 42.29 15.57 -2.47
CA SER A 73 42.07 16.72 -1.57
C SER A 73 42.59 18.05 -2.15
N THR A 74 43.64 17.99 -3.00
CA THR A 74 44.23 19.14 -3.69
C THR A 74 43.60 19.43 -5.05
N ALA A 75 42.78 18.51 -5.59
CA ALA A 75 41.89 18.77 -6.71
C ALA A 75 40.70 19.61 -6.22
N ARG A 76 40.99 20.80 -5.69
CA ARG A 76 39.97 21.81 -5.51
C ARG A 76 39.37 22.03 -6.90
N PRO A 77 38.07 21.76 -7.09
CA PRO A 77 37.43 21.96 -8.36
C PRO A 77 37.70 23.42 -8.77
N GLY A 78 38.55 23.61 -9.78
CA GLY A 78 39.15 24.91 -10.06
C GLY A 78 38.07 25.93 -10.33
N GLY A 79 37.92 26.90 -9.43
CA GLY A 79 37.14 28.12 -9.58
C GLY A 79 35.86 27.96 -10.41
N HIS A 80 34.98 27.04 -10.04
CA HIS A 80 33.65 27.04 -10.63
C HIS A 80 32.97 28.34 -10.24
N GLY A 81 32.53 29.10 -11.25
CA GLY A 81 31.55 30.17 -11.02
C GLY A 81 30.47 29.59 -10.13
N SER A 82 30.21 30.27 -9.01
CA SER A 82 29.31 29.84 -7.93
C SER A 82 28.24 28.90 -8.48
N LEU A 83 28.29 27.62 -8.12
CA LEU A 83 27.13 26.74 -8.29
C LEU A 83 25.96 27.56 -7.74
N ALA A 84 25.01 27.90 -8.61
CA ALA A 84 23.93 28.79 -8.23
C ALA A 84 23.30 28.22 -6.96
N ALA A 85 23.04 29.07 -5.97
CA ALA A 85 22.43 28.64 -4.73
C ALA A 85 21.17 27.84 -5.07
N VAL A 86 21.06 26.62 -4.55
CA VAL A 86 19.88 25.77 -4.75
C VAL A 86 18.67 26.58 -4.34
N GLU A 87 17.70 26.70 -5.24
CA GLU A 87 16.46 27.42 -4.97
C GLU A 87 15.78 26.78 -3.74
N ASP A 88 15.32 27.64 -2.81
CA ASP A 88 14.64 27.16 -1.62
C ASP A 88 13.23 26.66 -1.99
N HIS A 89 13.12 25.35 -2.18
CA HIS A 89 11.86 24.67 -2.46
C HIS A 89 11.08 24.28 -1.20
N SER A 90 11.49 24.71 0.01
CA SER A 90 10.83 24.34 1.26
C SER A 90 9.34 24.68 1.26
N ALA A 91 8.96 25.85 0.74
CA ALA A 91 7.56 26.26 0.62
C ALA A 91 6.76 25.40 -0.37
N GLN A 92 7.40 24.93 -1.45
CA GLN A 92 6.74 24.02 -2.40
C GLN A 92 6.57 22.63 -1.79
N GLN A 93 7.60 22.12 -1.11
CA GLN A 93 7.57 20.85 -0.40
C GLN A 93 6.51 20.84 0.70
N ALA A 94 6.40 21.93 1.47
CA ALA A 94 5.34 22.09 2.48
C ALA A 94 3.94 22.00 1.86
N ARG A 95 3.67 22.74 0.77
CA ARG A 95 2.37 22.65 0.09
C ARG A 95 2.05 21.25 -0.44
N LEU A 96 3.03 20.56 -1.01
CA LEU A 96 2.84 19.19 -1.49
C LEU A 96 2.54 18.24 -0.33
N ARG A 97 3.22 18.41 0.80
CA ARG A 97 2.98 17.64 2.02
C ARG A 97 1.57 17.89 2.57
N ASP A 98 1.19 19.15 2.72
CA ASP A 98 -0.15 19.53 3.21
C ASP A 98 -1.25 18.96 2.32
N THR A 99 -1.06 19.01 0.99
CA THR A 99 -2.01 18.44 0.02
C THR A 99 -2.11 16.91 0.16
N ALA A 100 -0.97 16.23 0.34
CA ALA A 100 -0.95 14.78 0.53
C ALA A 100 -1.58 14.37 1.86
N GLU A 101 -1.30 15.09 2.95
CA GLU A 101 -1.89 14.84 4.27
C GLU A 101 -3.41 15.07 4.25
N ALA A 102 -3.89 16.12 3.59
CA ALA A 102 -5.31 16.37 3.39
C ALA A 102 -5.97 15.24 2.58
N ALA A 103 -5.37 14.82 1.46
CA ALA A 103 -5.89 13.72 0.64
C ALA A 103 -5.96 12.40 1.43
N ALA A 104 -4.92 12.07 2.21
CA ALA A 104 -4.91 10.89 3.07
C ALA A 104 -5.95 10.97 4.20
N HIS A 105 -6.22 12.16 4.73
CA HIS A 105 -7.29 12.37 5.69
C HIS A 105 -8.66 12.09 5.06
N TRP A 106 -8.96 12.68 3.90
CA TRP A 106 -10.23 12.46 3.19
C TRP A 106 -10.45 10.99 2.83
N ARG A 107 -9.40 10.28 2.39
CA ARG A 107 -9.49 8.86 2.06
C ARG A 107 -9.80 7.99 3.28
N ARG A 108 -9.24 8.32 4.45
CA ARG A 108 -9.54 7.63 5.72
C ARG A 108 -10.97 7.89 6.19
N SER A 109 -11.45 9.13 6.11
CA SER A 109 -12.84 9.46 6.44
C SER A 109 -13.83 8.75 5.51
N ALA A 110 -13.54 8.69 4.22
CA ALA A 110 -14.35 7.95 3.24
C ALA A 110 -14.40 6.44 3.55
N ALA A 111 -13.27 5.83 3.91
CA ALA A 111 -13.24 4.42 4.33
C ALA A 111 -14.03 4.17 5.62
N GLU A 112 -13.95 5.09 6.58
CA GLU A 112 -14.73 5.02 7.82
C GLU A 112 -16.24 5.09 7.56
N GLU A 113 -16.68 5.95 6.64
CA GLU A 113 -18.07 6.02 6.17
C GLU A 113 -18.53 4.69 5.55
N VAL A 114 -17.74 4.12 4.62
CA VAL A 114 -18.01 2.81 4.03
C VAL A 114 -18.16 1.75 5.12
N ARG A 115 -17.23 1.72 6.09
CA ARG A 115 -17.26 0.76 7.20
C ARG A 115 -18.47 0.96 8.10
N SER A 116 -18.88 2.20 8.35
CA SER A 116 -20.06 2.52 9.17
C SER A 116 -21.35 2.09 8.48
N LEU A 117 -21.53 2.42 7.20
CA LEU A 117 -22.74 2.12 6.45
C LEU A 117 -22.89 0.63 6.10
N LEU A 118 -21.76 -0.07 5.95
CA LEU A 118 -21.73 -1.51 5.61
C LEU A 118 -21.32 -2.39 6.80
N ALA A 119 -21.38 -1.88 8.05
CA ALA A 119 -21.01 -2.66 9.24
C ALA A 119 -21.85 -3.94 9.37
N ALA A 120 -23.12 -3.87 8.97
CA ALA A 120 -24.02 -5.00 8.85
C ALA A 120 -24.18 -5.41 7.37
N PRO A 121 -24.48 -6.69 7.08
CA PRO A 121 -24.80 -7.13 5.73
C PRO A 121 -25.92 -6.30 5.11
N THR A 122 -25.72 -5.79 3.90
CA THR A 122 -26.71 -4.95 3.21
C THR A 122 -28.06 -5.67 3.09
N PRO A 123 -29.19 -4.94 3.17
CA PRO A 123 -30.51 -5.56 2.97
C PRO A 123 -30.59 -6.18 1.57
N ARG A 124 -31.49 -7.17 1.41
CA ARG A 124 -31.71 -7.81 0.10
C ARG A 124 -32.15 -6.76 -0.94
N THR A 125 -32.99 -5.80 -0.56
CA THR A 125 -33.34 -4.67 -1.41
C THR A 125 -33.27 -3.37 -0.62
N GLY A 126 -32.63 -2.33 -1.17
CA GLY A 126 -32.54 -1.05 -0.48
C GLY A 126 -31.78 0.03 -1.24
N ARG A 127 -31.75 1.23 -0.64
CA ARG A 127 -30.95 2.36 -1.10
C ARG A 127 -30.02 2.84 0.00
N LEU A 128 -28.77 3.11 -0.33
CA LEU A 128 -27.77 3.72 0.54
C LEU A 128 -27.33 5.06 -0.06
N ALA A 129 -27.27 6.09 0.78
CA ALA A 129 -26.60 7.34 0.45
C ALA A 129 -25.14 7.22 0.92
N MET A 130 -24.20 7.57 0.05
CA MET A 130 -22.77 7.56 0.32
C MET A 130 -22.14 8.74 -0.40
N ALA A 131 -21.26 9.47 0.27
CA ALA A 131 -20.50 10.55 -0.34
C ALA A 131 -19.67 10.05 -1.54
N GLU A 132 -19.40 10.93 -2.51
CA GLU A 132 -18.63 10.58 -3.73
C GLU A 132 -17.28 9.93 -3.40
N ALA A 133 -16.57 10.42 -2.39
CA ALA A 133 -15.30 9.85 -1.95
C ALA A 133 -15.46 8.43 -1.37
N ALA A 134 -16.52 8.19 -0.60
CA ALA A 134 -16.83 6.88 -0.03
C ALA A 134 -17.24 5.88 -1.12
N LEU A 135 -18.02 6.32 -2.12
CA LEU A 135 -18.34 5.52 -3.30
C LEU A 135 -17.08 5.16 -4.10
N GLY A 136 -16.12 6.08 -4.24
CA GLY A 136 -14.84 5.82 -4.86
C GLY A 136 -14.04 4.70 -4.16
N VAL A 137 -13.95 4.76 -2.82
CA VAL A 137 -13.31 3.70 -2.02
C VAL A 137 -14.04 2.37 -2.17
N LEU A 138 -15.38 2.38 -2.11
CA LEU A 138 -16.19 1.18 -2.31
C LEU A 138 -15.94 0.55 -3.68
N MET A 139 -15.92 1.35 -4.75
CA MET A 139 -15.70 0.87 -6.12
C MET A 139 -14.31 0.25 -6.29
N GLU A 140 -13.28 0.84 -5.68
CA GLU A 140 -11.93 0.28 -5.70
C GLU A 140 -11.89 -1.09 -4.99
N LEU A 141 -12.47 -1.18 -3.78
CA LEU A 141 -12.54 -2.44 -3.03
C LEU A 141 -13.37 -3.50 -3.76
N LEU A 142 -14.50 -3.12 -4.34
CA LEU A 142 -15.36 -4.00 -5.12
C LEU A 142 -14.64 -4.53 -6.35
N THR A 143 -13.93 -3.67 -7.07
CA THR A 143 -13.12 -4.06 -8.23
C THR A 143 -12.01 -5.03 -7.82
N ARG A 144 -11.32 -4.79 -6.70
CA ARG A 144 -10.31 -5.71 -6.17
C ARG A 144 -10.92 -7.05 -5.73
N ALA A 145 -12.09 -7.05 -5.09
CA ALA A 145 -12.77 -8.25 -4.62
C ALA A 145 -13.29 -9.12 -5.77
N LEU A 146 -13.89 -8.51 -6.79
CA LEU A 146 -14.34 -9.23 -7.98
C LEU A 146 -13.18 -9.61 -8.92
N GLY A 147 -12.05 -8.93 -8.81
CA GLY A 147 -10.81 -9.32 -9.49
C GLY A 147 -10.09 -10.50 -8.84
N SER A 148 -10.32 -10.77 -7.55
CA SER A 148 -9.68 -11.88 -6.82
C SER A 148 -10.42 -13.22 -6.96
N GLY A 149 -11.69 -13.21 -7.36
CA GLY A 149 -12.48 -14.42 -7.56
C GLY A 149 -13.90 -14.17 -8.06
N ASP A 150 -14.64 -15.26 -8.25
CA ASP A 150 -16.05 -15.22 -8.66
C ASP A 150 -16.97 -15.30 -7.45
N ALA A 151 -17.67 -14.20 -7.17
CA ALA A 151 -18.62 -14.11 -6.07
C ALA A 151 -19.80 -15.11 -6.16
N THR A 152 -20.10 -15.61 -7.37
CA THR A 152 -21.16 -16.61 -7.60
C THR A 152 -20.75 -18.01 -7.19
N ALA A 153 -19.45 -18.31 -7.22
CA ALA A 153 -18.87 -19.58 -6.80
C ALA A 153 -18.63 -19.64 -5.27
N GLY A 154 -18.41 -18.49 -4.63
CA GLY A 154 -18.26 -18.39 -3.19
C GLY A 154 -18.04 -16.94 -2.72
N PRO A 155 -18.08 -16.66 -1.41
CA PRO A 155 -17.80 -15.32 -0.88
C PRO A 155 -16.39 -14.86 -1.27
N VAL A 156 -16.27 -13.62 -1.75
CA VAL A 156 -14.99 -12.99 -2.08
C VAL A 156 -14.77 -11.78 -1.20
N SER A 157 -13.52 -11.52 -0.82
CA SER A 157 -13.16 -10.34 -0.03
C SER A 157 -11.92 -9.63 -0.56
N ALA A 158 -11.86 -8.33 -0.32
CA ALA A 158 -10.68 -7.51 -0.55
C ALA A 158 -10.54 -6.51 0.59
N GLY A 159 -9.30 -6.27 1.01
CA GLY A 159 -9.02 -5.32 2.08
C GLY A 159 -7.93 -4.33 1.71
N ASP A 160 -7.92 -3.23 2.44
CA ASP A 160 -6.88 -2.22 2.41
C ASP A 160 -6.38 -2.00 3.84
N LEU A 161 -5.10 -2.34 4.07
CA LEU A 161 -4.48 -2.27 5.38
C LEU A 161 -4.26 -0.82 5.83
N GLU A 162 -3.99 0.09 4.90
CA GLU A 162 -3.75 1.51 5.21
C GLU A 162 -5.03 2.19 5.70
N LEU A 163 -6.17 1.77 5.16
CA LEU A 163 -7.50 2.29 5.51
C LEU A 163 -8.19 1.48 6.62
N ASP A 164 -7.57 0.40 7.12
CA ASP A 164 -8.15 -0.56 8.07
C ASP A 164 -9.59 -0.98 7.71
N ILE A 165 -9.76 -1.47 6.49
CA ILE A 165 -11.05 -1.89 5.95
C ILE A 165 -10.93 -3.19 5.15
N ARG A 166 -11.93 -4.05 5.27
CA ARG A 166 -12.13 -5.21 4.40
C ARG A 166 -13.57 -5.27 3.93
N LEU A 167 -13.75 -5.34 2.62
CA LEU A 167 -15.04 -5.55 1.98
C LEU A 167 -15.23 -7.04 1.72
N HIS A 168 -16.38 -7.56 2.13
CA HIS A 168 -16.87 -8.91 1.89
C HIS A 168 -18.06 -8.84 0.93
N VAL A 169 -18.01 -9.65 -0.11
CA VAL A 169 -19.00 -9.70 -1.18
C VAL A 169 -19.53 -11.12 -1.27
N ARG A 170 -20.86 -11.26 -1.14
CA ARG A 170 -21.56 -12.54 -1.29
C ARG A 170 -22.60 -12.43 -2.38
N HIS A 171 -22.67 -13.44 -3.25
CA HIS A 171 -23.76 -13.53 -4.21
C HIS A 171 -25.10 -13.86 -3.52
N ASP A 172 -26.14 -13.14 -3.90
CA ASP A 172 -27.53 -13.39 -3.56
C ASP A 172 -28.38 -12.92 -4.76
N PRO A 173 -28.86 -13.83 -5.62
CA PRO A 173 -29.42 -13.47 -6.93
C PRO A 173 -30.67 -12.58 -6.86
N GLY A 174 -31.36 -12.55 -5.71
CA GLY A 174 -32.51 -11.68 -5.49
C GLY A 174 -32.18 -10.33 -4.86
N ALA A 175 -30.89 -10.03 -4.64
CA ALA A 175 -30.49 -8.78 -4.03
C ALA A 175 -30.37 -7.65 -5.06
N VAL A 176 -30.92 -6.48 -4.74
CA VAL A 176 -30.82 -5.25 -5.55
C VAL A 176 -30.52 -4.09 -4.62
N LEU A 177 -29.32 -3.55 -4.71
CA LEU A 177 -28.86 -2.44 -3.89
C LEU A 177 -28.57 -1.23 -4.77
N VAL A 178 -29.17 -0.09 -4.45
CA VAL A 178 -28.88 1.19 -5.11
C VAL A 178 -28.03 2.03 -4.16
N ILE A 179 -26.89 2.51 -4.63
CA ILE A 179 -25.98 3.35 -3.86
C ILE A 179 -25.81 4.68 -4.60
N GLY A 180 -26.04 5.82 -3.94
CA GLY A 180 -25.78 7.11 -4.58
C GLY A 180 -25.98 8.31 -3.68
N GLU A 181 -25.11 9.31 -3.86
CA GLU A 181 -25.29 10.67 -3.38
C GLU A 181 -24.55 11.65 -4.31
N ASP A 182 -25.29 12.66 -4.81
CA ASP A 182 -24.88 13.82 -5.61
C ASP A 182 -24.01 13.63 -6.88
N GLY A 183 -23.47 12.43 -7.15
CA GLY A 183 -22.61 12.12 -8.31
C GLY A 183 -23.12 11.03 -9.25
N GLY A 184 -24.28 10.41 -8.94
CA GLY A 184 -24.90 9.33 -9.71
C GLY A 184 -25.33 8.14 -8.86
N ASP A 185 -26.12 7.25 -9.45
CA ASP A 185 -26.59 6.01 -8.80
C ASP A 185 -25.84 4.79 -9.35
N LEU A 186 -25.23 4.01 -8.45
CA LEU A 186 -24.68 2.68 -8.71
C LEU A 186 -25.73 1.64 -8.30
N THR A 187 -26.15 0.79 -9.24
CA THR A 187 -27.04 -0.34 -8.95
C THR A 187 -26.26 -1.65 -8.95
N LEU A 188 -26.24 -2.34 -7.80
CA LEU A 188 -25.64 -3.64 -7.63
C LEU A 188 -26.74 -4.71 -7.62
N ASN A 189 -26.69 -5.61 -8.59
CA ASN A 189 -27.64 -6.71 -8.74
C ASN A 189 -26.97 -8.02 -8.35
N GLY A 190 -27.68 -8.86 -7.60
CA GLY A 190 -27.21 -10.18 -7.23
C GLY A 190 -26.15 -10.20 -6.13
N LEU A 191 -25.87 -9.07 -5.46
CA LEU A 191 -24.76 -8.95 -4.51
C LEU A 191 -25.22 -8.40 -3.16
N ARG A 192 -24.66 -8.97 -2.09
CA ARG A 192 -24.72 -8.41 -0.73
C ARG A 192 -23.32 -8.06 -0.25
N LEU A 193 -23.22 -6.93 0.42
CA LEU A 193 -21.95 -6.36 0.87
C LEU A 193 -21.92 -6.29 2.40
N ARG A 194 -20.73 -6.42 2.95
CA ARG A 194 -20.42 -6.08 4.35
C ARG A 194 -18.99 -5.58 4.43
N ALA A 195 -18.75 -4.56 5.24
CA ALA A 195 -17.41 -4.08 5.54
C ALA A 195 -17.06 -4.36 7.01
N THR A 196 -15.83 -4.81 7.24
CA THR A 196 -15.25 -5.03 8.58
C THR A 196 -13.92 -4.27 8.69
N SER A 197 -13.32 -4.23 9.88
CA SER A 197 -11.92 -3.83 9.99
C SER A 197 -11.02 -4.84 9.26
N TYR A 198 -9.81 -4.41 8.88
CA TYR A 198 -8.91 -5.30 8.12
C TYR A 198 -8.50 -6.53 8.94
N ALA A 199 -8.33 -6.35 10.25
CA ALA A 199 -7.96 -7.41 11.19
C ALA A 199 -9.09 -8.41 11.49
N GLN A 200 -10.35 -8.02 11.27
CA GLN A 200 -11.50 -8.91 11.41
C GLN A 200 -11.63 -9.76 10.13
N VAL A 201 -10.96 -10.91 10.12
CA VAL A 201 -11.18 -11.96 9.13
C VAL A 201 -12.27 -12.90 9.65
N ASP A 202 -13.42 -12.90 8.98
CA ASP A 202 -14.51 -13.90 9.02
C ASP A 202 -14.65 -14.74 10.32
N LEU A 203 -15.29 -14.16 11.34
CA LEU A 203 -15.87 -14.94 12.46
C LEU A 203 -17.26 -15.53 12.13
N ASP A 204 -17.81 -15.25 10.95
CA ASP A 204 -19.16 -15.69 10.56
C ASP A 204 -19.20 -17.05 9.86
N ARG A 205 -18.05 -17.69 9.58
CA ARG A 205 -18.06 -19.05 9.00
C ARG A 205 -18.67 -20.10 9.94
N SER A 206 -18.67 -19.83 11.25
CA SER A 206 -19.16 -20.74 12.28
C SER A 206 -20.69 -20.75 12.48
N GLU A 207 -21.46 -19.77 11.99
CA GLU A 207 -22.92 -19.76 12.25
C GLU A 207 -23.74 -20.57 11.22
N THR A 208 -23.16 -20.95 10.09
CA THR A 208 -23.88 -21.71 9.05
C THR A 208 -23.56 -23.21 9.05
N GLU A 209 -22.43 -23.63 9.64
CA GLU A 209 -22.09 -25.05 9.76
C GLU A 209 -22.77 -25.73 10.97
N ASP A 210 -23.17 -24.96 12.00
CA ASP A 210 -23.82 -25.50 13.22
C ASP A 210 -25.35 -25.67 13.11
N ARG A 211 -25.99 -25.25 12.00
CA ARG A 211 -27.45 -25.38 11.81
C ARG A 211 -27.91 -26.56 10.96
N ASP A 212 -27.02 -27.17 10.18
CA ASP A 212 -27.35 -28.33 9.33
C ASP A 212 -26.96 -29.70 9.94
N GLY A 213 -26.47 -29.72 11.19
CA GLY A 213 -26.02 -30.95 11.87
C GLY A 213 -27.00 -31.56 12.88
N ALA A 214 -28.20 -30.99 13.07
CA ALA A 214 -29.09 -31.35 14.17
C ALA A 214 -30.52 -31.69 13.75
N GLU A 215 -30.73 -32.32 12.59
CA GLU A 215 -32.00 -32.98 12.27
C GLU A 215 -31.73 -34.26 11.49
N GLU A 216 -31.41 -35.37 12.19
CA GLU A 216 -31.79 -36.74 11.83
C GLU A 216 -31.17 -37.72 12.85
N THR A 217 -31.98 -38.16 13.82
CA THR A 217 -32.26 -39.58 14.13
C THR A 217 -32.88 -39.70 15.52
N GLU A 218 -34.19 -39.50 15.62
CA GLU A 218 -35.03 -40.15 16.63
C GLU A 218 -36.31 -40.61 15.90
N ASP A 219 -36.42 -41.93 15.67
CA ASP A 219 -37.65 -42.73 15.84
C ASP A 219 -37.53 -44.08 15.11
N ARG A 220 -37.16 -45.11 15.87
CA ARG A 220 -37.66 -46.50 15.73
C ARG A 220 -37.29 -47.25 17.01
N ASP A 221 -38.22 -47.28 17.96
CA ASP A 221 -39.27 -48.31 18.10
C ASP A 221 -38.78 -49.43 19.01
N GLY A 222 -39.36 -49.47 20.21
CA GLY A 222 -39.04 -50.41 21.26
C GLY A 222 -39.83 -51.69 21.12
N SER A 223 -39.20 -52.80 21.51
CA SER A 223 -39.91 -53.92 22.12
C SER A 223 -38.93 -54.78 22.89
N GLU A 224 -39.21 -54.90 24.18
CA GLU A 224 -38.65 -55.82 25.16
C GLU A 224 -38.77 -57.28 24.67
N ASP A 225 -37.78 -58.13 24.97
CA ASP A 225 -38.11 -59.38 25.66
C ASP A 225 -36.88 -60.03 26.35
N ARG A 226 -37.21 -60.66 27.47
CA ARG A 226 -36.35 -61.33 28.46
C ARG A 226 -35.74 -62.62 27.91
N ASP A 227 -34.56 -63.01 28.39
CA ASP A 227 -34.46 -64.29 29.14
C ASP A 227 -33.11 -64.48 29.86
N ASP A 228 -33.20 -65.25 30.94
CA ASP A 228 -32.20 -65.63 31.94
C ASP A 228 -30.98 -66.39 31.40
N ARG A 229 -29.79 -66.20 32.03
CA ARG A 229 -29.15 -67.22 32.91
C ARG A 229 -27.67 -66.95 33.26
N ASP A 230 -27.41 -67.13 34.55
CA ASP A 230 -26.29 -67.80 35.23
C ASP A 230 -24.83 -67.47 34.87
N GLY A 231 -24.05 -67.18 35.92
CA GLY A 231 -22.61 -67.40 35.93
C GLY A 231 -21.88 -66.58 37.00
N ALA A 232 -21.75 -67.17 38.19
CA ALA A 232 -20.97 -66.66 39.31
C ALA A 232 -19.45 -66.68 39.05
N GLU A 233 -18.72 -65.80 39.74
CA GLU A 233 -17.39 -65.97 40.39
C GLU A 233 -16.84 -64.55 40.66
N GLU A 234 -16.96 -64.02 41.87
CA GLU A 234 -15.94 -64.09 42.93
C GLU A 234 -14.50 -63.96 42.41
N THR A 235 -13.89 -62.78 42.62
CA THR A 235 -12.60 -62.68 43.30
C THR A 235 -12.45 -61.29 43.92
N ASP A 236 -12.37 -61.28 45.25
CA ASP A 236 -11.73 -60.26 46.05
C ASP A 236 -10.29 -60.01 45.59
N THR A 237 -9.85 -58.75 45.61
CA THR A 237 -8.59 -58.37 46.28
C THR A 237 -8.58 -56.87 46.56
N GLU A 238 -8.89 -56.57 47.82
CA GLU A 238 -8.28 -55.57 48.69
C GLU A 238 -6.79 -55.26 48.39
N THR A 239 -6.44 -53.96 48.29
CA THR A 239 -5.25 -53.28 48.87
C THR A 239 -5.16 -51.87 48.26
N ASP A 240 -5.39 -50.81 49.04
CA ASP A 240 -4.47 -50.12 49.96
C ASP A 240 -3.75 -48.95 49.28
N GLY A 241 -3.59 -47.84 50.02
CA GLY A 241 -2.68 -46.74 49.65
C GLY A 241 -3.32 -45.38 49.37
N THR A 242 -3.69 -44.67 50.44
CA THR A 242 -3.92 -43.22 50.48
C THR A 242 -2.61 -42.41 50.27
N PRO A 243 -2.63 -41.07 50.37
CA PRO A 243 -2.28 -40.10 49.34
C PRO A 243 -0.83 -39.58 49.46
N ASP A 244 -0.46 -38.56 48.67
CA ASP A 244 0.14 -37.29 49.16
C ASP A 244 1.12 -36.64 48.17
N THR A 245 1.23 -35.32 48.33
CA THR A 245 2.44 -34.49 48.14
C THR A 245 2.67 -33.79 46.78
N THR A 246 2.37 -32.47 46.84
CA THR A 246 3.28 -31.33 46.57
C THR A 246 3.53 -30.85 45.13
N ALA A 247 2.85 -29.75 44.76
CA ALA A 247 3.33 -28.36 44.53
C ALA A 247 4.75 -28.08 43.90
N PRO A 248 5.17 -26.81 43.66
CA PRO A 248 5.40 -26.22 42.33
C PRO A 248 6.86 -25.73 42.09
N GLN A 249 7.05 -24.88 41.06
CA GLN A 249 8.23 -24.07 40.62
C GLN A 249 8.98 -24.66 39.40
N ALA A 250 9.41 -23.87 38.41
CA ALA A 250 9.84 -22.46 38.39
C ALA A 250 9.39 -21.71 37.13
#